data_AF-A0ABC9DMX6-F1
#
_entry.id   AF-A0ABC9DMX6-F1
#
_cell.length_a   1.000
_cell.length_b   1.000
_cell.length_c   1.000
_cell.angle_alpha   90.00
_cell.angle_beta   90.00
_cell.angle_gamma   90.00
#
_symmetry.space_group_name_H-M   'P 1'
#
loop_
_entity.id
_entity.type
_entity.pdbx_description
1 polymer ?
#
loop_
_entity_poly.entity_id
_entity_poly.type
_entity_poly.pdbx_seq_one_letter_code
_entity_poly.pdbx_strand_id
1 'polypeptide(L)'
;MPLSSVSSLVLRHHSPRSLPPTSNRPPPHLGLLLPPFARSRAFDCQQLAAAATDDMAAAAAAAASPPTLLEHMGQAGGAADLTVLVAHIQSACKRIAALVASPGNAELSRAKAAGGAGVAAGRDAPKPLDELSNDIILSSLKSSGKVAVLASEENDLPIWITDDGPYVVVTDPLDGSRNIEVSIPTGTIFGIYNRLVELDHLPLEERAQLNSLQSGTHLVAAGYVLYSSATILCISFGAGTHAFTLDWSTGEFILTHPSLQIPPRDIFGE
;
A
#
# COMPACT_ATOMS: atom_id res chain seq x y z
N MET A 1 51.46 51.67 -9.87
CA MET A 1 52.39 50.91 -10.76
C MET A 1 53.51 50.35 -9.90
N PRO A 2 54.09 49.16 -10.18
CA PRO A 2 53.66 47.96 -10.95
C PRO A 2 53.56 46.69 -10.05
N LEU A 3 52.67 45.71 -10.29
CA LEU A 3 52.71 44.47 -11.11
C LEU A 3 53.63 43.31 -10.64
N SER A 4 53.06 42.10 -10.77
CA SER A 4 53.60 40.72 -10.69
C SER A 4 53.73 40.12 -9.27
N SER A 5 53.39 38.86 -8.99
CA SER A 5 53.47 37.66 -9.83
C SER A 5 52.45 36.59 -9.43
N VAL A 6 51.90 35.93 -10.45
CA VAL A 6 51.03 34.75 -10.39
C VAL A 6 51.92 33.51 -10.22
N SER A 7 51.72 32.72 -9.17
CA SER A 7 52.34 31.39 -9.05
C SER A 7 51.33 30.30 -9.40
N SER A 8 51.61 29.62 -10.51
CA SER A 8 50.95 28.41 -10.98
C SER A 8 51.05 27.27 -9.96
N LEU A 9 49.92 26.81 -9.44
CA LEU A 9 49.85 25.52 -8.76
C LEU A 9 49.54 24.43 -9.79
N VAL A 10 50.56 23.64 -10.09
CA VAL A 10 50.54 22.49 -11.00
C VAL A 10 49.52 21.46 -10.51
N LEU A 11 48.50 21.17 -11.34
CA LEU A 11 47.65 19.98 -11.20
C LEU A 11 48.54 18.74 -11.35
N ARG A 12 48.72 17.98 -10.27
CA ARG A 12 49.25 16.61 -10.35
C ARG A 12 48.11 15.70 -10.82
N HIS A 13 48.21 15.22 -12.06
CA HIS A 13 47.41 14.08 -12.54
C HIS A 13 47.72 12.85 -11.67
N HIS A 14 46.73 12.39 -10.91
CA HIS A 14 46.76 11.05 -10.34
C HIS A 14 46.38 10.03 -11.43
N SER A 15 47.31 9.17 -11.79
CA SER A 15 47.04 7.98 -12.59
C SER A 15 46.08 7.03 -11.85
N PRO A 16 45.14 6.37 -12.55
CA PRO A 16 44.23 5.44 -11.91
C PRO A 16 44.97 4.18 -11.43
N ARG A 17 44.79 3.82 -10.16
CA ARG A 17 45.24 2.54 -9.61
C ARG A 17 44.49 1.39 -10.29
N SER A 18 45.24 0.50 -10.93
CA SER A 18 44.74 -0.76 -11.48
C SER A 18 44.23 -1.68 -10.37
N LEU A 19 42.98 -2.12 -10.46
CA LEU A 19 42.42 -3.19 -9.63
C LEU A 19 43.05 -4.54 -10.03
N PRO A 20 43.33 -5.45 -9.07
CA PRO A 20 43.82 -6.79 -9.39
C PRO A 20 42.70 -7.66 -10.00
N PRO A 21 43.04 -8.68 -10.81
CA PRO A 21 42.06 -9.50 -11.52
C PRO A 21 41.21 -10.34 -10.55
N THR A 22 39.91 -10.39 -10.82
CA THR A 22 38.94 -11.21 -10.09
C THR A 22 39.18 -12.70 -10.33
N SER A 23 39.53 -13.42 -9.26
CA SER A 23 39.58 -14.88 -9.24
C SER A 23 38.16 -15.44 -9.31
N ASN A 24 37.81 -16.05 -10.44
CA ASN A 24 36.54 -16.73 -10.64
C ASN A 24 36.54 -18.12 -9.97
N ARG A 25 36.38 -18.16 -8.64
CA ARG A 25 36.13 -19.40 -7.89
C ARG A 25 34.72 -19.37 -7.28
N PRO A 26 33.90 -20.42 -7.45
CA PRO A 26 32.65 -20.53 -6.71
C PRO A 26 32.95 -20.75 -5.21
N PRO A 27 32.10 -20.24 -4.29
CA PRO A 27 32.29 -20.43 -2.86
C PRO A 27 32.08 -21.90 -2.46
N PRO A 28 32.72 -22.38 -1.37
CA PRO A 28 32.51 -23.74 -0.88
C PRO A 28 31.11 -23.87 -0.27
N HIS A 29 30.43 -24.98 -0.58
CA HIS A 29 29.16 -25.36 0.02
C HIS A 29 29.31 -25.57 1.53
N LEU A 30 28.81 -24.63 2.33
CA LEU A 30 28.56 -24.83 3.76
C LEU A 30 27.18 -25.49 3.91
N GLY A 31 27.18 -26.81 4.11
CA GLY A 31 25.96 -27.57 4.36
C GLY A 31 25.37 -27.26 5.73
N LEU A 32 24.38 -26.37 5.77
CA LEU A 32 23.49 -26.21 6.91
C LEU A 32 22.39 -27.28 6.81
N LEU A 33 22.50 -28.31 7.65
CA LEU A 33 21.44 -29.28 7.92
C LEU A 33 20.27 -28.58 8.63
N LEU A 34 19.20 -28.30 7.90
CA LEU A 34 17.88 -27.98 8.45
C LEU A 34 17.11 -29.29 8.72
N PRO A 35 16.38 -29.42 9.84
CA PRO A 35 15.54 -30.59 10.08
C PRO A 35 14.34 -30.62 9.11
N PRO A 36 13.79 -31.81 8.80
CA PRO A 36 12.66 -31.93 7.88
C PRO A 36 11.39 -31.32 8.48
N PHE A 37 10.73 -30.49 7.68
CA PHE A 37 9.39 -29.96 7.93
C PHE A 37 8.40 -31.11 8.19
N ALA A 38 7.81 -31.15 9.38
CA ALA A 38 6.70 -32.02 9.70
C ALA A 38 5.44 -31.52 8.99
N ARG A 39 4.90 -32.37 8.12
CA ARG A 39 3.63 -32.19 7.42
C ARG A 39 2.50 -32.22 8.46
N SER A 40 1.91 -31.07 8.77
CA SER A 40 0.72 -31.03 9.64
C SER A 40 -0.41 -31.80 8.97
N ARG A 41 -1.03 -32.71 9.73
CA ARG A 41 -2.09 -33.60 9.28
C ARG A 41 -3.28 -32.78 8.76
N ALA A 42 -3.77 -33.15 7.60
CA ALA A 42 -5.11 -32.78 7.14
C ALA A 42 -6.12 -33.22 8.23
N PHE A 43 -6.90 -32.25 8.72
CA PHE A 43 -8.08 -32.56 9.50
C PHE A 43 -9.17 -33.01 8.54
N ASP A 44 -9.46 -34.31 8.61
CA ASP A 44 -10.58 -34.95 7.95
C ASP A 44 -11.84 -34.62 8.75
N CYS A 45 -12.69 -33.74 8.21
CA CYS A 45 -14.02 -33.44 8.75
C CYS A 45 -15.06 -33.81 7.70
N GLN A 46 -15.03 -35.05 7.25
CA GLN A 46 -16.18 -35.70 6.63
C GLN A 46 -16.70 -36.77 7.60
N GLN A 47 -17.78 -36.44 8.31
CA GLN A 47 -18.97 -37.28 8.56
C GLN A 47 -19.64 -36.89 9.88
N LEU A 48 -20.67 -36.06 9.78
CA LEU A 48 -21.92 -36.19 10.52
C LEU A 48 -22.94 -35.22 9.88
N ALA A 49 -23.58 -35.69 8.81
CA ALA A 49 -24.73 -35.04 8.22
C ALA A 49 -25.99 -35.45 8.98
N ALA A 50 -26.81 -34.48 9.36
CA ALA A 50 -28.22 -34.70 9.65
C ALA A 50 -29.05 -33.51 9.16
N ALA A 51 -29.55 -33.67 7.94
CA ALA A 51 -30.80 -33.14 7.38
C ALA A 51 -31.30 -31.76 7.87
N ALA A 52 -30.92 -30.71 7.15
CA ALA A 52 -31.71 -29.49 7.02
C ALA A 52 -31.67 -29.04 5.55
N THR A 53 -32.80 -29.23 4.86
CA THR A 53 -33.20 -28.71 3.54
C THR A 53 -32.15 -27.87 2.76
N ASP A 54 -31.46 -28.51 1.81
CA ASP A 54 -30.54 -27.83 0.89
C ASP A 54 -31.22 -26.72 0.06
N ASP A 55 -32.54 -26.81 -0.17
CA ASP A 55 -33.31 -25.79 -0.90
C ASP A 55 -33.53 -24.49 -0.11
N MET A 56 -33.61 -24.53 1.23
CA MET A 56 -33.73 -23.31 2.04
C MET A 56 -32.38 -22.66 2.32
N ALA A 57 -31.29 -23.44 2.37
CA ALA A 57 -29.94 -22.91 2.52
C ALA A 57 -29.47 -22.18 1.25
N ALA A 58 -29.77 -22.71 0.07
CA ALA A 58 -29.50 -22.06 -1.21
C ALA A 58 -30.34 -20.78 -1.41
N ALA A 59 -31.62 -20.80 -0.99
CA ALA A 59 -32.49 -19.62 -1.03
C ALA A 59 -32.09 -18.53 0.00
N ALA A 60 -31.60 -18.93 1.19
CA ALA A 60 -31.07 -17.99 2.19
C ALA A 60 -29.73 -17.37 1.76
N ALA A 61 -28.88 -18.13 1.06
CA ALA A 61 -27.65 -17.62 0.45
C ALA A 61 -27.92 -16.66 -0.71
N ALA A 62 -29.04 -16.83 -1.43
CA ALA A 62 -29.48 -15.93 -2.49
C ALA A 62 -30.19 -14.66 -1.97
N ALA A 63 -30.63 -14.65 -0.71
CA ALA A 63 -31.30 -13.52 -0.06
C ALA A 63 -30.38 -12.69 0.86
N ALA A 64 -29.16 -13.18 1.13
CA ALA A 64 -28.19 -12.46 1.92
C ALA A 64 -27.46 -11.42 1.05
N SER A 65 -27.46 -10.16 1.47
CA SER A 65 -26.64 -9.12 0.86
C SER A 65 -25.17 -9.57 0.84
N PRO A 66 -24.41 -9.26 -0.23
CA PRO A 66 -22.99 -9.60 -0.27
C PRO A 66 -22.28 -8.98 0.94
N PRO A 67 -21.32 -9.70 1.56
CA PRO A 67 -20.69 -9.22 2.78
C PRO A 67 -19.88 -7.94 2.53
N THR A 68 -19.82 -7.09 3.53
CA THR A 68 -18.90 -5.95 3.56
C THR A 68 -17.45 -6.43 3.67
N LEU A 69 -16.49 -5.54 3.39
CA LEU A 69 -15.06 -5.81 3.58
C LEU A 69 -14.74 -6.34 4.98
N LEU A 70 -15.27 -5.71 6.03
CA LEU A 70 -14.96 -6.10 7.41
C LEU A 70 -15.64 -7.43 7.81
N GLU A 71 -16.86 -7.67 7.34
CA GLU A 71 -17.53 -8.96 7.53
C GLU A 71 -16.78 -10.09 6.82
N HIS A 72 -16.32 -9.84 5.59
CA HIS A 72 -15.51 -10.80 4.85
C HIS A 72 -14.21 -11.14 5.59
N MET A 73 -13.50 -10.13 6.12
CA MET A 73 -12.32 -10.36 6.95
C MET A 73 -12.63 -11.15 8.23
N GLY A 74 -13.77 -10.86 8.87
CA GLY A 74 -14.22 -11.60 10.06
C GLY A 74 -14.52 -13.06 9.77
N GLN A 75 -15.18 -13.35 8.64
CA GLN A 75 -15.48 -14.71 8.18
C GLN A 75 -14.23 -15.49 7.77
N ALA A 76 -13.24 -14.81 7.18
CA ALA A 76 -11.97 -15.41 6.79
C ALA A 76 -11.00 -15.63 7.98
N GLY A 77 -11.37 -15.23 9.19
CA GLY A 77 -10.52 -15.35 10.38
C GLY A 77 -9.33 -14.38 10.36
N GLY A 78 -9.50 -13.20 9.78
CA GLY A 78 -8.45 -12.17 9.73
C GLY A 78 -7.98 -11.72 11.11
N ALA A 79 -6.69 -11.41 11.24
CA ALA A 79 -6.12 -10.91 12.49
C ALA A 79 -6.82 -9.62 12.95
N ALA A 80 -7.20 -9.54 14.23
CA ALA A 80 -8.00 -8.44 14.76
C ALA A 80 -7.36 -7.06 14.51
N ASP A 81 -6.04 -6.95 14.72
CA ASP A 81 -5.31 -5.71 14.48
C ASP A 81 -5.29 -5.31 13.00
N LEU A 82 -5.18 -6.29 12.10
CA LEU A 82 -5.23 -6.03 10.65
C LEU A 82 -6.62 -5.55 10.23
N THR A 83 -7.69 -6.13 10.79
CA THR A 83 -9.07 -5.69 10.53
C THR A 83 -9.28 -4.24 10.95
N VAL A 84 -8.75 -3.84 12.11
CA VAL A 84 -8.78 -2.42 12.55
C VAL A 84 -8.01 -1.53 11.59
N LEU A 85 -6.80 -1.93 11.18
CA LEU A 85 -6.00 -1.17 10.22
C LEU A 85 -6.73 -1.00 8.88
N VAL A 86 -7.29 -2.07 8.34
CA VAL A 86 -8.04 -2.04 7.06
C VAL A 86 -9.29 -1.18 7.20
N ALA A 87 -9.98 -1.20 8.34
CA ALA A 87 -11.11 -0.31 8.61
C ALA A 87 -10.72 1.18 8.48
N HIS A 88 -9.55 1.55 8.99
CA HIS A 88 -9.02 2.90 8.88
C HIS A 88 -8.56 3.25 7.45
N ILE A 89 -7.92 2.31 6.74
CA ILE A 89 -7.53 2.50 5.33
C ILE A 89 -8.77 2.71 4.46
N GLN A 90 -9.79 1.85 4.57
CA GLN A 90 -11.01 2.03 3.77
C GLN A 90 -11.71 3.35 4.10
N SER A 91 -11.70 3.79 5.37
CA SER A 91 -12.29 5.08 5.75
C SER A 91 -11.54 6.27 5.12
N ALA A 92 -10.20 6.18 5.04
CA ALA A 92 -9.39 7.19 4.35
C ALA A 92 -9.72 7.22 2.85
N CYS A 93 -9.75 6.05 2.21
CA CYS A 93 -10.05 5.92 0.78
C CYS A 93 -11.47 6.39 0.44
N LYS A 94 -12.48 6.13 1.29
CA LYS A 94 -13.84 6.68 1.13
C LYS A 94 -13.83 8.22 1.11
N ARG A 95 -13.01 8.83 1.98
CA ARG A 95 -12.84 10.29 2.03
C ARG A 95 -12.15 10.84 0.79
N ILE A 96 -11.09 10.17 0.33
CA ILE A 96 -10.38 10.53 -0.91
C ILE A 96 -11.33 10.39 -2.12
N ALA A 97 -12.09 9.30 -2.22
CA ALA A 97 -13.06 9.10 -3.29
C ALA A 97 -14.11 10.22 -3.35
N ALA A 98 -14.63 10.65 -2.19
CA ALA A 98 -15.56 11.76 -2.11
C ALA A 98 -14.93 13.09 -2.55
N LEU A 99 -13.65 13.30 -2.22
CA LEU A 99 -12.90 14.48 -2.68
C LEU A 99 -12.67 14.43 -4.18
N VAL A 100 -12.14 13.33 -4.73
CA VAL A 100 -11.90 13.14 -6.17
C VAL A 100 -13.17 13.38 -6.99
N ALA A 101 -14.33 12.95 -6.49
CA ALA A 101 -15.64 13.19 -7.12
C ALA A 101 -16.20 14.60 -6.91
N SER A 102 -15.59 15.44 -6.08
CA SER A 102 -16.09 16.77 -5.74
C SER A 102 -15.86 17.79 -6.86
N PRO A 103 -16.85 18.64 -7.18
CA PRO A 103 -16.70 19.72 -8.18
C PRO A 103 -15.55 20.69 -7.89
N GLY A 104 -15.22 20.92 -6.61
CA GLY A 104 -14.18 21.87 -6.19
C GLY A 104 -12.76 21.46 -6.58
N ASN A 105 -12.51 20.17 -6.82
CA ASN A 105 -11.20 19.69 -7.25
C ASN A 105 -10.89 20.08 -8.71
N ALA A 106 -11.92 20.23 -9.54
CA ALA A 106 -11.75 20.73 -10.90
C ALA A 106 -11.34 22.21 -10.93
N GLU A 107 -11.73 23.01 -9.93
CA GLU A 107 -11.31 24.41 -9.81
C GLU A 107 -9.88 24.54 -9.26
N LEU A 108 -9.53 23.74 -8.25
CA LEU A 108 -8.19 23.74 -7.68
C LEU A 108 -7.11 23.28 -8.66
N SER A 109 -7.42 22.25 -9.46
CA SER A 109 -6.48 21.76 -10.49
C SER A 109 -6.29 22.80 -11.60
N ARG A 110 -7.37 23.46 -12.06
CA ARG A 110 -7.29 24.57 -13.03
C ARG A 110 -6.45 25.75 -12.55
N ALA A 111 -6.51 26.09 -11.26
CA ALA A 111 -5.69 27.15 -10.69
C ALA A 111 -4.18 26.82 -10.76
N LYS A 112 -3.80 25.54 -10.67
CA LYS A 112 -2.41 25.05 -10.80
C LYS A 112 -1.92 25.08 -12.27
N ALA A 113 -2.78 24.71 -13.22
CA ALA A 113 -2.43 24.68 -14.65
C ALA A 113 -2.25 26.07 -15.29
N ALA A 114 -2.93 27.10 -14.78
CA ALA A 114 -2.92 28.44 -15.37
C ALA A 114 -1.72 29.33 -14.95
N GLY A 115 -0.74 28.81 -14.20
CA GLY A 115 0.40 29.62 -13.70
C GLY A 115 -0.01 30.81 -12.84
N GLY A 116 -1.21 30.76 -12.26
CA GLY A 116 -1.81 31.85 -11.51
C GLY A 116 -1.12 32.07 -10.17
N ALA A 117 -0.18 33.02 -10.13
CA ALA A 117 0.34 33.61 -8.91
C ALA A 117 -0.76 34.38 -8.14
N GLY A 118 -1.70 33.66 -7.51
CA GLY A 118 -2.87 34.30 -6.93
C GLY A 118 -3.74 33.48 -5.97
N VAL A 119 -3.33 32.30 -5.51
CA VAL A 119 -3.98 31.70 -4.33
C VAL A 119 -3.32 32.30 -3.11
N ALA A 120 -4.05 33.15 -2.40
CA ALA A 120 -3.57 33.83 -1.20
C ALA A 120 -2.89 32.84 -0.25
N ALA A 121 -1.64 33.13 0.14
CA ALA A 121 -0.90 32.41 1.17
C ALA A 121 -1.52 32.67 2.57
N GLY A 122 -2.78 32.27 2.72
CA GLY A 122 -3.53 32.25 3.96
C GLY A 122 -3.89 30.81 4.32
N ARG A 123 -4.40 30.60 5.53
CA ARG A 123 -4.85 29.29 6.04
C ARG A 123 -5.98 28.65 5.20
N ASP A 124 -6.55 29.39 4.25
CA ASP A 124 -7.66 29.00 3.37
C ASP A 124 -7.24 28.76 1.90
N ALA A 125 -5.94 28.72 1.60
CA ALA A 125 -5.47 28.27 0.28
C ALA A 125 -5.83 26.79 0.09
N PRO A 126 -6.45 26.37 -1.03
CA PRO A 126 -6.76 24.96 -1.21
C PRO A 126 -5.45 24.19 -1.46
N LYS A 127 -5.21 23.15 -0.65
CA LYS A 127 -4.02 22.28 -0.74
C LYS A 127 -4.09 21.37 -1.97
N PRO A 128 -2.97 21.09 -2.66
CA PRO A 128 -2.91 20.07 -3.70
C PRO A 128 -3.56 18.75 -3.23
N LEU A 129 -4.27 18.07 -4.13
CA LEU A 129 -5.02 16.86 -3.77
C LEU A 129 -4.09 15.73 -3.28
N ASP A 130 -2.86 15.72 -3.78
CA ASP A 130 -1.83 14.73 -3.46
C ASP A 130 -1.41 14.87 -1.98
N GLU A 131 -1.04 16.09 -1.57
CA GLU A 131 -0.77 16.45 -0.18
C GLU A 131 -1.97 16.18 0.73
N LEU A 132 -3.19 16.51 0.27
CA LEU A 132 -4.41 16.27 1.04
C LEU A 132 -4.69 14.78 1.23
N SER A 133 -4.45 13.96 0.21
CA SER A 133 -4.62 12.51 0.26
C SER A 133 -3.60 11.90 1.22
N ASN A 134 -2.35 12.37 1.20
CA ASN A 134 -1.33 11.97 2.16
C ASN A 134 -1.74 12.33 3.60
N ASP A 135 -2.19 13.57 3.84
CA ASP A 135 -2.66 14.03 5.15
C ASP A 135 -3.83 13.17 5.69
N ILE A 136 -4.76 12.79 4.81
CA ILE A 136 -5.92 11.95 5.16
C ILE A 136 -5.46 10.55 5.56
N ILE A 137 -4.59 9.92 4.76
CA ILE A 137 -4.07 8.58 5.06
C ILE A 137 -3.27 8.62 6.36
N LEU A 138 -2.29 9.52 6.49
CA LEU A 138 -1.47 9.66 7.69
C LEU A 138 -2.33 9.86 8.94
N SER A 139 -3.34 10.72 8.89
CA SER A 139 -4.25 10.98 10.02
C SER A 139 -5.08 9.74 10.38
N SER A 140 -5.56 9.01 9.38
CA SER A 140 -6.32 7.78 9.59
C SER A 140 -5.46 6.68 10.20
N LEU A 141 -4.24 6.50 9.69
CA LEU A 141 -3.28 5.51 10.20
C LEU A 141 -2.84 5.82 11.63
N LYS A 142 -2.56 7.09 11.96
CA LYS A 142 -2.32 7.53 13.34
C LYS A 142 -3.48 7.17 14.26
N SER A 143 -4.71 7.42 13.82
CA SER A 143 -5.91 7.17 14.60
C SER A 143 -6.19 5.68 14.82
N SER A 144 -5.66 4.80 13.95
CA SER A 144 -5.80 3.35 14.11
C SER A 144 -5.02 2.82 15.32
N GLY A 145 -3.91 3.46 15.68
CA GLY A 145 -2.95 2.94 16.66
C GLY A 145 -2.26 1.63 16.23
N LYS A 146 -2.39 1.20 14.98
CA LYS A 146 -1.87 -0.10 14.48
C LYS A 146 -0.64 0.02 13.59
N VAL A 147 -0.18 1.23 13.30
CA VAL A 147 0.93 1.47 12.37
C VAL A 147 2.11 2.08 13.12
N ALA A 148 3.26 1.41 13.09
CA ALA A 148 4.51 1.95 13.62
C ALA A 148 5.19 2.89 12.62
N VAL A 149 5.16 2.56 11.32
CA VAL A 149 5.84 3.34 10.28
C VAL A 149 4.94 3.52 9.07
N LEU A 150 4.91 4.74 8.54
CA LEU A 150 4.36 5.06 7.22
C LEU A 150 5.50 5.47 6.29
N ALA A 151 5.65 4.80 5.15
CA ALA A 151 6.38 5.31 4.01
C ALA A 151 5.38 5.73 2.93
N SER A 152 5.43 7.00 2.52
CA SER A 152 4.53 7.56 1.52
C SER A 152 5.35 8.11 0.36
N GLU A 153 4.85 8.01 -0.86
CA GLU A 153 5.45 8.66 -2.04
C GLU A 153 5.62 10.17 -1.83
N GLU A 154 4.70 10.79 -1.09
CA GLU A 154 4.67 12.23 -0.78
C GLU A 154 5.63 12.66 0.36
N ASN A 155 6.45 11.75 0.89
CA ASN A 155 7.39 12.04 1.98
C ASN A 155 8.79 11.52 1.67
N ASP A 156 9.80 12.40 1.75
CA ASP A 156 11.20 12.05 1.49
C ASP A 156 11.73 10.94 2.42
N LEU A 157 11.25 10.91 3.67
CA LEU A 157 11.65 9.93 4.69
C LEU A 157 10.41 9.27 5.31
N PRO A 158 10.49 7.97 5.68
CA PRO A 158 9.42 7.31 6.40
C PRO A 158 9.13 7.98 7.75
N ILE A 159 7.86 8.06 8.09
CA ILE A 159 7.35 8.68 9.32
C ILE A 159 7.14 7.60 10.37
N TRP A 160 7.87 7.69 11.48
CA TRP A 160 7.59 6.89 12.68
C TRP A 160 6.35 7.45 13.39
N ILE A 161 5.31 6.62 13.53
CA ILE A 161 4.01 7.01 14.09
C ILE A 161 3.89 6.63 15.57
N THR A 162 4.14 5.36 15.92
CA THR A 162 4.03 4.87 17.31
C THR A 162 4.94 3.68 17.56
N ASP A 163 5.35 3.51 18.81
CA ASP A 163 6.12 2.35 19.28
C ASP A 163 5.26 1.11 19.58
N ASP A 164 3.92 1.22 19.52
CA ASP A 164 3.01 0.10 19.83
C ASP A 164 2.37 -0.52 18.58
N GLY A 165 2.59 0.06 17.40
CA GLY A 165 1.99 -0.40 16.15
C GLY A 165 2.64 -1.70 15.65
N PRO A 166 1.86 -2.77 15.38
CA PRO A 166 2.41 -4.02 14.85
C PRO A 166 2.74 -3.95 13.34
N TYR A 167 2.26 -2.94 12.61
CA TYR A 167 2.38 -2.88 11.15
C TYR A 167 3.23 -1.72 10.64
N VAL A 168 3.75 -1.90 9.44
CA VAL A 168 4.36 -0.88 8.59
C VAL A 168 3.49 -0.73 7.35
N VAL A 169 3.16 0.49 6.97
CA VAL A 169 2.37 0.78 5.77
C VAL A 169 3.24 1.52 4.77
N VAL A 170 3.27 1.03 3.54
CA VAL A 170 3.84 1.73 2.38
C VAL A 170 2.70 2.15 1.47
N THR A 171 2.70 3.38 0.96
CA THR A 171 1.56 3.89 0.18
C THR A 171 1.99 4.85 -0.93
N ASP A 172 1.30 4.76 -2.05
CA ASP A 172 1.08 5.88 -2.95
C ASP A 172 -0.32 6.43 -2.65
N PRO A 173 -0.44 7.62 -2.02
CA PRO A 173 -1.71 8.14 -1.56
C PRO A 173 -2.65 8.48 -2.73
N LEU A 174 -2.11 8.85 -3.90
CA LEU A 174 -2.88 9.24 -5.06
C LEU A 174 -2.09 9.03 -6.38
N ASP A 175 -2.07 7.79 -6.84
CA ASP A 175 -1.50 7.41 -8.12
C ASP A 175 -2.30 8.03 -9.28
N GLY A 176 -1.56 8.57 -10.25
CA GLY A 176 -2.13 9.22 -11.42
C GLY A 176 -2.73 10.60 -11.12
N SER A 177 -2.33 11.31 -10.07
CA SER A 177 -2.88 12.66 -9.79
C SER A 177 -2.89 13.64 -10.97
N ARG A 178 -1.87 13.57 -11.82
CA ARG A 178 -1.76 14.35 -13.07
C ARG A 178 -2.90 14.12 -14.06
N ASN A 179 -3.62 13.01 -13.93
CA ASN A 179 -4.69 12.57 -14.81
C ASN A 179 -6.09 13.05 -14.37
N ILE A 180 -6.20 13.71 -13.20
CA ILE A 180 -7.48 14.18 -12.65
C ILE A 180 -8.14 15.21 -13.56
N GLU A 181 -7.36 16.10 -14.18
CA GLU A 181 -7.87 17.17 -15.04
C GLU A 181 -8.59 16.65 -16.28
N VAL A 182 -8.22 15.47 -16.76
CA VAL A 182 -8.81 14.79 -17.92
C VAL A 182 -9.78 13.68 -17.53
N SER A 183 -10.15 13.59 -16.24
CA SER A 183 -11.08 12.57 -15.72
C SER A 183 -10.65 11.12 -16.05
N ILE A 184 -9.34 10.89 -16.12
CA ILE A 184 -8.77 9.54 -16.26
C ILE A 184 -8.76 8.89 -14.86
N PRO A 185 -8.96 7.57 -14.75
CA PRO A 185 -8.97 6.89 -13.47
C PRO A 185 -7.68 7.11 -12.67
N THR A 186 -7.84 7.38 -11.38
CA THR A 186 -6.76 7.51 -10.39
C THR A 186 -6.96 6.52 -9.26
N GLY A 187 -5.99 6.38 -8.36
CA GLY A 187 -6.15 5.43 -7.26
C GLY A 187 -5.23 5.66 -6.08
N THR A 188 -5.41 4.88 -5.04
CA THR A 188 -4.47 4.78 -3.92
C THR A 188 -3.88 3.37 -3.94
N ILE A 189 -2.56 3.24 -3.80
CA ILE A 189 -1.89 1.94 -3.72
C ILE A 189 -1.29 1.81 -2.33
N PHE A 190 -1.42 0.64 -1.71
CA PHE A 190 -0.83 0.40 -0.39
C PHE A 190 -0.34 -1.04 -0.22
N GLY A 191 0.68 -1.18 0.62
CA GLY A 191 1.21 -2.44 1.12
C GLY A 191 1.34 -2.40 2.64
N ILE A 192 1.11 -3.54 3.28
CA ILE A 192 1.16 -3.69 4.73
C ILE A 192 2.17 -4.80 5.05
N TYR A 193 3.15 -4.47 5.88
CA TYR A 193 4.13 -5.39 6.44
C TYR A 193 3.96 -5.50 7.96
N ASN A 194 4.51 -6.56 8.54
CA ASN A 194 4.76 -6.57 9.98
C ASN A 194 5.94 -5.65 10.31
N ARG A 195 5.90 -5.02 11.48
CA ARG A 195 7.06 -4.32 12.04
C ARG A 195 8.15 -5.33 12.40
N LEU A 196 9.39 -4.97 12.08
CA LEU A 196 10.61 -5.65 12.49
C LEU A 196 11.02 -5.15 13.89
N VAL A 197 10.47 -5.79 14.92
CA VAL A 197 10.74 -5.47 16.34
C VAL A 197 12.20 -5.65 16.72
N GLU A 198 12.93 -6.51 16.01
CA GLU A 198 14.37 -6.71 16.19
C GLU A 198 15.20 -5.46 15.89
N LEU A 199 14.65 -4.50 15.13
CA LEU A 199 15.32 -3.24 14.79
C LEU A 199 15.08 -2.11 15.79
N ASP A 200 14.28 -2.35 16.84
CA ASP A 200 13.86 -1.31 17.78
C ASP A 200 15.01 -0.64 18.55
N HIS A 201 16.16 -1.33 18.64
CA HIS A 201 17.39 -0.85 19.28
C HIS A 201 18.16 0.20 18.46
N LEU A 202 17.83 0.37 17.17
CA LEU A 202 18.49 1.32 16.28
C LEU A 202 17.92 2.74 16.45
N PRO A 203 18.65 3.79 16.02
CA PRO A 203 18.13 5.16 15.96
C PRO A 203 16.82 5.26 15.18
N LEU A 204 15.95 6.21 15.57
CA LEU A 204 14.58 6.37 15.03
C LEU A 204 14.50 6.37 13.50
N GLU A 205 15.35 7.17 12.85
CA GLU A 205 15.38 7.32 11.40
C GLU A 205 15.83 6.03 10.70
N GLU A 206 16.89 5.40 11.21
CA GLU A 206 17.43 4.15 10.68
C GLU A 206 16.42 3.00 10.81
N ARG A 207 15.80 2.83 11.99
CA ARG A 207 14.78 1.79 12.18
C ARG A 207 13.53 2.04 11.34
N ALA A 208 13.12 3.29 11.12
CA ALA A 208 11.98 3.62 10.26
C ALA A 208 12.27 3.25 8.80
N GLN A 209 13.47 3.59 8.31
CA GLN A 209 13.91 3.27 6.97
C GLN A 209 14.00 1.76 6.74
N LEU A 210 14.68 1.02 7.62
CA LEU A 210 14.85 -0.43 7.48
C LEU A 210 13.52 -1.19 7.61
N ASN A 211 12.60 -0.73 8.46
CA ASN A 211 11.23 -1.28 8.54
C ASN A 211 10.46 -1.12 7.22
N SER A 212 10.77 -0.08 6.44
CA SER A 212 10.09 0.23 5.17
C SER A 212 10.71 -0.50 3.97
N LEU A 213 11.97 -0.95 4.08
CA LEU A 213 12.74 -1.61 3.01
C LEU A 213 12.66 -3.14 3.06
N GLN A 214 11.48 -3.67 3.42
CA GLN A 214 11.24 -5.11 3.44
C GLN A 214 11.03 -5.68 2.02
N SER A 215 11.37 -6.96 1.84
CA SER A 215 11.02 -7.68 0.60
C SER A 215 9.51 -7.76 0.43
N GLY A 216 8.99 -7.56 -0.78
CA GLY A 216 7.56 -7.71 -1.07
C GLY A 216 6.97 -9.08 -0.74
N THR A 217 7.80 -10.11 -0.61
CA THR A 217 7.37 -11.44 -0.11
C THR A 217 6.92 -11.45 1.34
N HIS A 218 7.23 -10.41 2.12
CA HIS A 218 6.80 -10.22 3.50
C HIS A 218 5.50 -9.41 3.65
N LEU A 219 4.85 -9.02 2.55
CA LEU A 219 3.55 -8.34 2.61
C LEU A 219 2.53 -9.27 3.28
N VAL A 220 1.91 -8.79 4.36
CA VAL A 220 0.78 -9.47 5.02
C VAL A 220 -0.54 -9.14 4.35
N ALA A 221 -0.62 -7.95 3.75
CA ALA A 221 -1.72 -7.54 2.90
C ALA A 221 -1.24 -6.47 1.92
N ALA A 222 -1.88 -6.40 0.76
CA ALA A 222 -1.62 -5.35 -0.22
C ALA A 222 -2.87 -5.12 -1.06
N GLY A 223 -3.02 -3.92 -1.57
CA GLY A 223 -4.17 -3.57 -2.37
C GLY A 223 -4.07 -2.21 -3.02
N TYR A 224 -5.10 -1.91 -3.79
CA TYR A 224 -5.30 -0.59 -4.35
C TYR A 224 -6.79 -0.24 -4.34
N VAL A 225 -7.07 1.05 -4.35
CA VAL A 225 -8.41 1.59 -4.55
C VAL A 225 -8.42 2.37 -5.85
N LEU A 226 -9.33 2.01 -6.75
CA LEU A 226 -9.56 2.69 -8.01
C LEU A 226 -10.69 3.72 -7.83
N TYR A 227 -10.41 4.99 -8.13
CA TYR A 227 -11.38 6.08 -8.18
C TYR A 227 -11.77 6.35 -9.63
N SER A 228 -12.92 5.81 -10.05
CA SER A 228 -13.45 5.98 -11.39
C SER A 228 -14.98 6.13 -11.36
N SER A 229 -15.68 5.75 -12.43
CA SER A 229 -17.14 5.69 -12.49
C SER A 229 -17.76 4.87 -11.33
N ALA A 230 -17.02 3.87 -10.85
CA ALA A 230 -17.22 3.24 -9.55
C ALA A 230 -15.93 3.32 -8.73
N THR A 231 -16.06 3.30 -7.40
CA THR A 231 -14.90 3.18 -6.49
C THR A 231 -14.74 1.71 -6.11
N ILE A 232 -13.59 1.11 -6.44
CA ILE A 232 -13.33 -0.32 -6.25
C ILE A 232 -12.07 -0.50 -5.43
N LEU A 233 -12.16 -1.20 -4.31
CA LEU A 233 -11.03 -1.63 -3.49
C LEU A 233 -10.69 -3.08 -3.86
N CYS A 234 -9.49 -3.30 -4.38
CA CYS A 234 -8.93 -4.62 -4.65
C CYS A 234 -7.85 -4.92 -3.61
N ILE A 235 -7.99 -6.02 -2.88
CA ILE A 235 -7.10 -6.35 -1.77
C ILE A 235 -6.81 -7.85 -1.70
N SER A 236 -5.57 -8.17 -1.31
CA SER A 236 -5.14 -9.52 -0.95
C SER A 236 -4.66 -9.55 0.49
N PHE A 237 -4.98 -10.66 1.18
CA PHE A 237 -4.52 -10.98 2.53
C PHE A 237 -3.61 -12.23 2.54
N GLY A 238 -2.95 -12.53 1.41
CA GLY A 238 -2.11 -13.72 1.23
C GLY A 238 -2.85 -14.99 0.80
N ALA A 239 -4.18 -15.04 0.93
CA ALA A 239 -5.03 -16.17 0.55
C ALA A 239 -5.96 -15.85 -0.64
N GLY A 240 -5.40 -15.28 -1.70
CA GLY A 240 -6.15 -14.83 -2.87
C GLY A 240 -6.43 -13.32 -2.87
N THR A 241 -7.15 -12.87 -3.90
CA THR A 241 -7.43 -11.46 -4.15
C THR A 241 -8.93 -11.27 -4.32
N HIS A 242 -9.47 -10.21 -3.72
CA HIS A 242 -10.90 -9.91 -3.74
C HIS A 242 -11.10 -8.45 -4.11
N ALA A 243 -12.17 -8.14 -4.84
CA ALA A 243 -12.57 -6.76 -5.07
C ALA A 243 -13.94 -6.44 -4.46
N PHE A 244 -13.99 -5.25 -3.86
CA PHE A 244 -15.14 -4.69 -3.20
C PHE A 244 -15.49 -3.38 -3.87
N THR A 245 -16.77 -3.14 -4.11
CA THR A 245 -17.25 -1.89 -4.71
C THR A 245 -17.91 -1.04 -3.64
N LEU A 246 -17.58 0.24 -3.58
CA LEU A 246 -18.19 1.19 -2.66
C LEU A 246 -19.65 1.43 -3.07
N ASP A 247 -20.58 1.08 -2.19
CA ASP A 247 -21.97 1.48 -2.29
C ASP A 247 -22.16 2.83 -1.60
N TRP A 248 -22.44 3.86 -2.38
CA TRP A 248 -22.62 5.23 -1.86
C TRP A 248 -23.88 5.41 -1.01
N SER A 249 -24.87 4.51 -1.13
CA SER A 249 -26.10 4.60 -0.34
C SER A 249 -25.88 4.15 1.11
N THR A 250 -25.03 3.15 1.31
CA THR A 250 -24.68 2.60 2.63
C THR A 250 -23.35 3.14 3.16
N GLY A 251 -22.47 3.60 2.27
CA GLY A 251 -21.11 4.02 2.60
C GLY A 251 -20.14 2.86 2.83
N GLU A 252 -20.49 1.65 2.39
CA GLU A 252 -19.73 0.42 2.66
C GLU A 252 -19.11 -0.19 1.40
N PHE A 253 -17.95 -0.84 1.56
CA PHE A 253 -17.32 -1.62 0.50
C PHE A 253 -17.93 -3.02 0.49
N ILE A 254 -18.72 -3.31 -0.54
CA ILE A 254 -19.47 -4.56 -0.70
C ILE A 254 -18.70 -5.52 -1.60
N LEU A 255 -18.60 -6.79 -1.22
CA LEU A 255 -17.89 -7.82 -2.00
C LEU A 255 -18.58 -8.01 -3.35
N THR A 256 -17.88 -7.69 -4.45
CA THR A 256 -18.42 -7.82 -5.82
C THR A 256 -17.68 -8.85 -6.64
N HIS A 257 -16.37 -9.03 -6.42
CA HIS A 257 -15.57 -10.01 -7.15
C HIS A 257 -14.75 -10.85 -6.17
N PRO A 258 -15.28 -12.00 -5.70
CA PRO A 258 -14.52 -12.91 -4.86
C PRO A 258 -13.45 -13.66 -5.67
N SER A 259 -12.28 -13.87 -5.07
CA SER A 259 -11.25 -14.79 -5.57
C SER A 259 -10.82 -14.52 -7.01
N LEU A 260 -10.50 -13.25 -7.30
CA LEU A 260 -10.01 -12.80 -8.60
C LEU A 260 -8.79 -13.61 -9.06
N GLN A 261 -8.85 -14.06 -10.31
CA GLN A 261 -7.77 -14.73 -11.01
C GLN A 261 -7.51 -14.01 -12.33
N ILE A 262 -6.23 -13.86 -12.67
CA ILE A 262 -5.86 -13.36 -13.99
C ILE A 262 -6.16 -14.49 -14.99
N PRO A 263 -6.89 -14.22 -16.09
CA PRO A 263 -7.13 -15.23 -17.11
C PRO A 263 -5.81 -15.83 -17.60
N PRO A 264 -5.79 -17.13 -17.96
CA PRO A 264 -4.63 -17.70 -18.61
C PRO A 264 -4.31 -16.87 -19.85
N ARG A 265 -3.03 -16.61 -20.07
CA ARG A 265 -2.60 -15.90 -21.27
C ARG A 265 -2.83 -16.84 -22.45
N ASP A 266 -3.91 -16.62 -23.20
CA ASP A 266 -4.07 -17.26 -24.50
C ASP A 266 -2.94 -16.75 -25.39
N ILE A 267 -1.95 -17.62 -25.62
CA ILE A 267 -0.97 -17.43 -26.68
C ILE A 267 -1.80 -17.59 -27.95
N PHE A 268 -2.15 -16.49 -28.62
CA PHE A 268 -2.90 -16.50 -29.87
C PHE A 268 -2.50 -17.69 -30.75
N GLY A 269 -3.37 -18.69 -30.78
CA GLY A 269 -3.46 -19.69 -31.83
C GLY A 269 -4.69 -19.32 -32.63
N GLU A 270 -4.43 -18.81 -33.84
CA GLU A 270 -5.36 -18.30 -34.87
C GLU A 270 -5.79 -16.83 -34.78
#